data_AF-A0A4U7BJ05-F1
#
_entry.id   AF-A0A4U7BJ05-F1
#
_cell.length_a   1.000
_cell.length_b   1.000
_cell.length_c   1.000
_cell.angle_alpha   90.00
_cell.angle_beta   90.00
_cell.angle_gamma   90.00
#
_symmetry.space_group_name_H-M   'P 1'
#
loop_
_entity.id
_entity.type
_entity.pdbx_description
1 polymer ?
#
loop_
_entity_poly.entity_id
_entity_poly.type
_entity_poly.pdbx_seq_one_letter_code
_entity_poly.pdbx_strand_id
1 'polypeptide(L)'
;MDICDYTQSAAEIFNNIIFTEKVANIIKQAHLKAAELTNTNGGGALTAFHIRAGDAVYPFADFRKMPCVNFHPTPIELAYEIIKDLAKETKVIIFSDDINSVEELKRVLNSKNIFLAEEFRDYHQFSNTELFLFDTVLMSHAKKIYGTHSAVANFAATIGGVELINPHTIYPANKIYQIYKENFGKLDLHDAHKAQTLFYTYLAARASGEEFEKLISLLEQALKYDYENDKYRIYILDTLICNNEFKRADEYLGQILQTRKDKFLELFFTDNEWANCKEMLLKYCFINTRKFKNLDLIAKRARQLPYCKDFFKEKKLRKLRLYLPQRHLWFKKYFKRHYNRYL
;
A
#
# COMPACT_ATOMS: atom_id res chain seq x y z
N MET A 1 -24.94 10.70 10.91
CA MET A 1 -24.99 10.97 9.47
C MET A 1 -24.57 9.68 8.80
N ASP A 2 -25.43 9.09 7.97
CA ASP A 2 -25.05 7.91 7.18
C ASP A 2 -24.06 8.35 6.07
N ILE A 3 -23.30 7.42 5.51
CA ILE A 3 -22.27 7.71 4.49
C ILE A 3 -22.89 8.34 3.24
N CYS A 4 -24.11 7.96 2.88
CA CYS A 4 -24.86 8.56 1.77
C CYS A 4 -25.22 10.03 2.03
N ASP A 5 -25.67 10.36 3.25
CA ASP A 5 -25.97 11.74 3.64
C ASP A 5 -24.69 12.59 3.63
N TYR A 6 -23.57 12.01 4.07
CA TYR A 6 -22.27 12.67 4.09
C TYR A 6 -21.76 12.98 2.67
N THR A 7 -21.77 12.00 1.76
CA THR A 7 -21.28 12.20 0.39
C THR A 7 -22.16 13.17 -0.39
N GLN A 8 -23.49 13.10 -0.23
CA GLN A 8 -24.40 14.06 -0.83
C GLN A 8 -24.13 15.48 -0.33
N SER A 9 -24.04 15.66 0.99
CA SER A 9 -23.75 16.98 1.59
C SER A 9 -22.41 17.53 1.12
N ALA A 10 -21.38 16.68 1.02
CA ALA A 10 -20.05 17.09 0.55
C ALA A 10 -20.05 17.52 -0.92
N ALA A 11 -20.78 16.80 -1.78
CA ALA A 11 -20.95 17.17 -3.19
C ALA A 11 -21.68 18.52 -3.33
N GLU A 12 -22.75 18.74 -2.58
CA GLU A 12 -23.48 20.02 -2.54
C GLU A 12 -22.59 21.16 -2.06
N ILE A 13 -21.82 20.95 -0.99
CA ILE A 13 -20.86 21.95 -0.49
C ILE A 13 -19.84 22.28 -1.56
N PHE A 14 -19.21 21.27 -2.17
CA PHE A 14 -18.18 21.47 -3.20
C PHE A 14 -18.70 22.28 -4.39
N ASN A 15 -19.90 21.96 -4.88
CA ASN A 15 -20.53 22.66 -6.00
C ASN A 15 -20.91 24.12 -5.69
N ASN A 16 -21.06 24.46 -4.41
CA ASN A 16 -21.41 25.82 -3.95
C ASN A 16 -20.17 26.68 -3.61
N ILE A 17 -18.95 26.14 -3.69
CA ILE A 17 -17.73 26.91 -3.46
C ILE A 17 -17.54 27.92 -4.60
N ILE A 18 -17.37 29.20 -4.25
CA ILE A 18 -16.99 30.24 -5.19
C ILE A 18 -15.48 30.21 -5.39
N PHE A 19 -15.03 29.56 -6.46
CA PHE A 19 -13.62 29.47 -6.84
C PHE A 19 -13.15 30.74 -7.57
N THR A 20 -11.84 31.00 -7.53
CA THR A 20 -11.21 31.99 -8.40
C THR A 20 -11.35 31.60 -9.86
N GLU A 21 -11.33 32.57 -10.78
CA GLU A 21 -11.49 32.31 -12.22
C GLU A 21 -10.53 31.24 -12.74
N LYS A 22 -9.26 31.31 -12.30
CA LYS A 22 -8.23 30.32 -12.67
C LYS A 22 -8.64 28.90 -12.27
N VAL A 23 -9.05 28.69 -11.02
CA VAL A 23 -9.45 27.38 -10.51
C VAL A 23 -10.77 26.92 -11.13
N ALA A 24 -11.75 27.82 -11.27
CA ALA A 24 -13.02 27.52 -11.94
C ALA A 24 -12.80 27.04 -13.38
N ASN A 25 -11.82 27.61 -14.10
CA ASN A 25 -11.46 27.16 -15.44
C ASN A 25 -10.86 25.74 -15.44
N ILE A 26 -10.02 25.38 -14.47
CA ILE A 26 -9.48 24.02 -14.33
C ILE A 26 -10.59 23.01 -14.06
N ILE A 27 -11.50 23.32 -13.13
CA ILE A 27 -12.67 22.48 -12.82
C ILE A 27 -13.55 22.30 -14.05
N LYS A 28 -13.81 23.39 -14.79
CA LYS A 28 -14.56 23.36 -16.05
C LYS A 28 -13.88 22.47 -17.10
N GLN A 29 -12.56 22.55 -17.24
CA GLN A 29 -11.81 21.68 -18.16
C GLN A 29 -11.97 20.20 -17.81
N ALA A 30 -11.88 19.84 -16.53
CA ALA A 30 -12.10 18.48 -16.06
C ALA A 30 -13.53 17.97 -16.38
N HIS A 31 -14.55 18.79 -16.14
CA HIS A 31 -15.93 18.46 -16.50
C HIS A 31 -16.13 18.25 -18.01
N LEU A 32 -15.58 19.15 -18.84
CA LEU A 32 -15.67 19.03 -20.30
C LEU A 32 -14.99 17.77 -20.79
N LYS A 33 -13.82 17.42 -20.24
CA LYS A 33 -13.11 16.19 -20.58
C LYS A 33 -13.89 14.94 -20.16
N ALA A 34 -14.49 14.95 -18.97
CA ALA A 34 -15.36 13.86 -18.54
C ALA A 34 -16.51 13.63 -19.53
N ALA A 35 -17.22 14.71 -19.90
CA ALA A 35 -18.33 14.67 -20.85
C ALA A 35 -17.89 14.19 -22.26
N GLU A 36 -16.73 14.65 -22.74
CA GLU A 36 -16.14 14.18 -24.00
C GLU A 36 -15.90 12.66 -23.97
N LEU A 37 -15.31 12.14 -22.89
CA LEU A 37 -14.99 10.73 -22.76
C LEU A 37 -16.24 9.85 -22.62
N THR A 38 -17.33 10.36 -22.05
CA THR A 38 -18.61 9.62 -21.93
C THR A 38 -19.47 9.67 -23.18
N ASN A 39 -19.39 10.73 -24.00
CA ASN A 39 -20.32 10.99 -25.11
C ASN A 39 -19.92 10.42 -26.49
N THR A 40 -18.81 9.70 -26.62
CA THR A 40 -18.41 9.10 -27.90
C THR A 40 -19.30 7.90 -28.26
N ASN A 41 -19.79 7.80 -29.50
CA ASN A 41 -20.54 6.65 -30.02
C ASN A 41 -19.75 5.34 -29.79
N GLY A 42 -20.32 4.42 -29.00
CA GLY A 42 -19.66 3.18 -28.54
C GLY A 42 -18.97 3.26 -27.16
N GLY A 43 -19.10 4.39 -26.45
CA GLY A 43 -18.44 4.65 -25.17
C GLY A 43 -19.06 3.88 -24.01
N GLY A 44 -18.35 2.85 -23.53
CA GLY A 44 -18.62 2.25 -22.22
C GLY A 44 -18.46 3.28 -21.09
N ALA A 45 -19.05 3.01 -19.93
CA ALA A 45 -18.93 3.86 -18.75
C ALA A 45 -17.46 4.17 -18.42
N LEU A 46 -17.20 5.33 -17.83
CA LEU A 46 -15.86 5.71 -17.37
C LEU A 46 -15.53 5.01 -16.04
N THR A 47 -14.36 4.40 -15.96
CA THR A 47 -13.76 3.88 -14.72
C THR A 47 -12.49 4.67 -14.43
N ALA A 48 -12.30 5.12 -13.19
CA ALA A 48 -11.06 5.74 -12.77
C ALA A 48 -10.21 4.78 -11.95
N PHE A 49 -8.90 4.79 -12.17
CA PHE A 49 -7.95 3.96 -11.45
C PHE A 49 -6.78 4.81 -10.92
N HIS A 50 -6.75 5.02 -9.61
CA HIS A 50 -5.71 5.78 -8.93
C HIS A 50 -4.59 4.85 -8.41
N ILE A 51 -3.41 4.99 -9.01
CA ILE A 51 -2.18 4.28 -8.61
C ILE A 51 -1.37 5.19 -7.70
N ARG A 52 -1.34 4.87 -6.40
CA ARG A 52 -0.49 5.58 -5.43
C ARG A 52 0.91 4.97 -5.42
N ALA A 53 1.93 5.76 -5.70
CA ALA A 53 3.32 5.35 -5.63
C ALA A 53 4.15 6.36 -4.82
N GLY A 54 4.93 7.23 -5.49
CA GLY A 54 5.68 8.31 -4.88
C GLY A 54 6.48 7.92 -3.63
N ASP A 55 6.40 8.75 -2.58
CA ASP A 55 7.01 8.56 -1.26
C ASP A 55 6.67 7.23 -0.56
N ALA A 56 5.58 6.55 -0.94
CA ALA A 56 5.21 5.25 -0.40
C ALA A 56 6.00 4.09 -1.03
N VAL A 57 6.69 4.33 -2.15
CA VAL A 57 7.48 3.33 -2.89
C VAL A 57 8.96 3.72 -2.95
N TYR A 58 9.24 4.97 -3.32
CA TYR A 58 10.57 5.40 -3.74
C TYR A 58 11.50 5.76 -2.58
N PRO A 59 12.82 5.64 -2.78
CA PRO A 59 13.80 5.77 -1.70
C PRO A 59 13.98 7.18 -1.14
N PHE A 60 13.48 8.21 -1.82
CA PHE A 60 13.56 9.60 -1.38
C PHE A 60 12.75 9.89 -0.11
N ALA A 61 11.84 8.99 0.28
CA ALA A 61 11.10 9.09 1.52
C ALA A 61 11.18 7.80 2.34
N ASP A 62 11.31 7.94 3.66
CA ASP A 62 11.33 6.81 4.59
C ASP A 62 9.95 6.22 4.86
N PHE A 63 8.88 6.86 4.35
CA PHE A 63 7.51 6.40 4.51
C PHE A 63 7.37 4.94 4.06
N ARG A 64 7.98 4.55 2.93
CA ARG A 64 8.01 3.16 2.42
C ARG A 64 8.51 2.09 3.42
N LYS A 65 9.30 2.48 4.43
CA LYS A 65 9.88 1.57 5.44
C LYS A 65 8.89 1.26 6.56
N MET A 66 7.83 2.07 6.71
CA MET A 66 6.88 1.97 7.81
C MET A 66 5.88 0.80 7.61
N PRO A 67 5.60 -0.02 8.63
CA PRO A 67 4.60 -1.08 8.49
C PRO A 67 3.17 -0.60 8.21
N CYS A 68 2.76 0.60 8.65
CA CYS A 68 1.40 1.11 8.36
C CYS A 68 1.16 1.44 6.89
N VAL A 69 2.23 1.65 6.10
CA VAL A 69 2.11 2.03 4.70
C VAL A 69 2.08 0.82 3.78
N ASN A 70 2.15 -0.39 4.34
CA ASN A 70 2.24 -1.62 3.56
C ASN A 70 1.08 -1.85 2.61
N PHE A 71 -0.05 -1.14 2.70
CA PHE A 71 -1.15 -1.21 1.73
C PHE A 71 -1.60 0.17 1.25
N HIS A 72 -0.78 1.19 1.49
CA HIS A 72 -0.99 2.54 1.01
C HIS A 72 -0.64 2.70 -0.48
N PRO A 73 0.48 2.17 -0.99
CA PRO A 73 0.75 2.17 -2.41
C PRO A 73 -0.08 1.11 -3.15
N THR A 74 -0.26 1.33 -4.45
CA THR A 74 -0.93 0.39 -5.36
C THR A 74 0.14 -0.34 -6.18
N PRO A 75 0.38 -1.64 -5.96
CA PRO A 75 1.34 -2.41 -6.76
C PRO A 75 0.94 -2.42 -8.22
N ILE A 76 1.87 -2.07 -9.10
CA ILE A 76 1.57 -1.86 -10.52
C ILE A 76 1.20 -3.19 -11.20
N GLU A 77 1.81 -4.30 -10.80
CA GLU A 77 1.46 -5.63 -11.32
C GLU A 77 0.04 -6.08 -10.92
N LEU A 78 -0.47 -5.61 -9.77
CA LEU A 78 -1.86 -5.81 -9.39
C LEU A 78 -2.78 -4.90 -10.20
N ALA A 79 -2.39 -3.63 -10.37
CA ALA A 79 -3.11 -2.69 -11.23
C ALA A 79 -3.21 -3.19 -12.67
N TYR A 80 -2.13 -3.77 -13.22
CA TYR A 80 -2.09 -4.40 -14.54
C TYR A 80 -3.19 -5.44 -14.71
N GLU A 81 -3.33 -6.38 -13.78
CA GLU A 81 -4.34 -7.43 -13.88
C GLU A 81 -5.76 -6.84 -13.86
N ILE A 82 -6.02 -5.90 -12.93
CA ILE A 82 -7.36 -5.31 -12.77
C ILE A 82 -7.72 -4.45 -13.97
N ILE A 83 -6.83 -3.56 -14.40
CA ILE A 83 -7.07 -2.64 -15.52
C ILE A 83 -7.26 -3.41 -16.83
N LYS A 84 -6.47 -4.47 -17.04
CA LYS A 84 -6.62 -5.35 -18.21
C LYS A 84 -8.03 -5.91 -18.34
N ASP A 85 -8.66 -6.29 -17.23
CA ASP A 85 -10.04 -6.77 -17.24
C ASP A 85 -11.06 -5.64 -17.40
N LEU A 86 -10.89 -4.54 -16.66
CA LEU A 86 -11.78 -3.37 -16.75
C LEU A 86 -11.84 -2.75 -18.16
N ALA A 87 -10.70 -2.70 -18.84
CA ALA A 87 -10.56 -2.10 -20.17
C ALA A 87 -11.27 -2.89 -21.29
N LYS A 88 -11.79 -4.09 -21.00
CA LYS A 88 -12.62 -4.88 -21.94
C LYS A 88 -14.03 -4.31 -22.09
N GLU A 89 -14.54 -3.69 -21.02
CA GLU A 89 -15.94 -3.24 -20.93
C GLU A 89 -16.09 -1.73 -20.76
N THR A 90 -15.05 -1.07 -20.24
CA THR A 90 -15.08 0.33 -19.85
C THR A 90 -13.86 1.08 -20.36
N LYS A 91 -13.98 2.41 -20.46
CA LYS A 91 -12.80 3.26 -20.58
C LYS A 91 -12.18 3.42 -19.20
N VAL A 92 -10.86 3.25 -19.10
CA VAL A 92 -10.13 3.38 -17.85
C VAL A 92 -9.20 4.58 -17.94
N ILE A 93 -9.35 5.55 -17.03
CA ILE A 93 -8.37 6.62 -16.85
C ILE A 93 -7.50 6.27 -15.65
N ILE A 94 -6.18 6.27 -15.85
CA ILE A 94 -5.19 6.04 -14.81
C ILE A 94 -4.71 7.39 -14.28
N PHE A 95 -4.73 7.54 -12.96
CA PHE A 95 -4.21 8.70 -12.24
C PHE A 95 -3.05 8.24 -11.36
N SER A 96 -1.90 8.91 -11.41
CA SER A 96 -0.76 8.54 -10.57
C SER A 96 0.17 9.71 -10.30
N ASP A 97 0.92 9.60 -9.21
CA ASP A 97 2.08 10.42 -8.88
C ASP A 97 3.40 9.85 -9.46
N ASP A 98 3.34 8.78 -10.25
CA ASP A 98 4.48 8.13 -10.90
C ASP A 98 4.22 7.92 -12.40
N ILE A 99 4.53 8.95 -13.20
CA ILE A 99 4.24 9.04 -14.63
C ILE A 99 4.94 7.92 -15.41
N ASN A 100 6.25 7.73 -15.22
CA ASN A 100 7.04 6.75 -15.96
C ASN A 100 6.45 5.33 -15.83
N SER A 101 6.08 4.96 -14.61
CA SER A 101 5.50 3.64 -14.33
C SER A 101 4.13 3.43 -14.99
N VAL A 102 3.27 4.46 -15.01
CA VAL A 102 1.94 4.34 -15.63
C VAL A 102 1.98 4.42 -17.16
N GLU A 103 2.96 5.12 -17.72
CA GLU A 103 3.28 5.08 -19.15
C GLU A 103 3.71 3.69 -19.58
N GLU A 104 4.63 3.06 -18.83
CA GLU A 104 5.04 1.67 -19.06
C GLU A 104 3.85 0.70 -18.96
N LEU A 105 3.02 0.86 -17.92
CA LEU A 105 1.81 0.08 -17.74
C LEU A 105 0.86 0.20 -18.94
N LYS A 106 0.58 1.43 -19.40
CA LYS A 106 -0.26 1.67 -20.57
C LYS A 106 0.35 1.07 -21.83
N ARG A 107 1.65 1.21 -22.03
CA ARG A 107 2.39 0.65 -23.18
C ARG A 107 2.24 -0.87 -23.25
N VAL A 108 2.42 -1.57 -22.13
CA VAL A 108 2.32 -3.03 -22.07
C VAL A 108 0.87 -3.52 -22.20
N LEU A 109 -0.10 -2.81 -21.62
CA LEU A 109 -1.52 -3.14 -21.76
C LEU A 109 -2.04 -2.93 -23.19
N ASN A 110 -1.49 -1.94 -23.92
CA ASN A 110 -1.75 -1.66 -25.33
C ASN A 110 -3.25 -1.69 -25.71
N SER A 111 -4.08 -0.99 -24.93
CA SER A 111 -5.52 -0.91 -25.17
C SER A 111 -5.94 0.53 -25.48
N LYS A 112 -6.79 0.70 -26.50
CA LYS A 112 -7.38 1.99 -26.88
C LYS A 112 -8.37 2.53 -25.83
N ASN A 113 -8.78 1.69 -24.90
CA ASN A 113 -9.70 2.06 -23.81
C ASN A 113 -8.96 2.57 -22.57
N ILE A 114 -7.62 2.64 -22.59
CA ILE A 114 -6.81 3.08 -21.45
C ILE A 114 -6.23 4.46 -21.75
N PHE A 115 -6.44 5.38 -20.83
CA PHE A 115 -5.97 6.76 -20.89
C PHE A 115 -5.16 7.09 -19.63
N LEU A 116 -4.20 8.01 -19.75
CA LEU A 116 -3.52 8.59 -18.60
C LEU A 116 -4.10 9.98 -18.34
N ALA A 117 -4.22 10.38 -17.08
CA ALA A 117 -4.66 11.72 -16.72
C ALA A 117 -3.75 12.80 -17.34
N GLU A 118 -2.45 12.50 -17.44
CA GLU A 118 -1.40 13.28 -18.07
C GLU A 118 -1.68 13.64 -19.54
N GLU A 119 -2.52 12.88 -20.23
CA GLU A 119 -2.93 13.18 -21.61
C GLU A 119 -3.95 14.32 -21.69
N PHE A 120 -4.53 14.69 -20.54
CA PHE A 120 -5.63 15.64 -20.45
C PHE A 120 -5.28 16.91 -19.66
N ARG A 121 -4.10 16.94 -19.02
CA ARG A 121 -3.61 18.09 -18.25
C ARG A 121 -2.12 18.29 -18.44
N ASP A 122 -1.68 19.54 -18.40
CA ASP A 122 -0.26 19.87 -18.49
C ASP A 122 0.37 19.87 -17.09
N TYR A 123 1.17 18.83 -16.81
CA TYR A 123 1.90 18.67 -15.55
C TYR A 123 2.89 19.82 -15.27
N HIS A 124 3.44 20.45 -16.31
CA HIS A 124 4.44 21.51 -16.17
C HIS A 124 3.82 22.90 -15.97
N GLN A 125 2.57 23.10 -16.42
CA GLN A 125 1.88 24.39 -16.27
C GLN A 125 1.02 24.47 -15.01
N PHE A 126 0.43 23.36 -14.58
CA PHE A 126 -0.49 23.37 -13.45
C PHE A 126 0.29 23.31 -12.14
N SER A 127 -0.12 24.11 -11.15
CA SER A 127 0.33 23.95 -9.77
C SER A 127 -0.22 22.65 -9.17
N ASN A 128 0.39 22.16 -8.09
CA ASN A 128 -0.08 20.96 -7.38
C ASN A 128 -1.58 21.03 -7.00
N THR A 129 -2.08 22.21 -6.61
CA THR A 129 -3.50 22.41 -6.30
C THR A 129 -4.37 22.29 -7.56
N GLU A 130 -3.92 22.81 -8.70
CA GLU A 130 -4.63 22.71 -9.97
C GLU A 130 -4.66 21.27 -10.50
N LEU A 131 -3.53 20.55 -10.40
CA LEU A 131 -3.44 19.13 -10.70
C LEU A 131 -4.40 18.32 -9.83
N PHE A 132 -4.39 18.57 -8.52
CA PHE A 132 -5.29 17.92 -7.58
C PHE A 132 -6.77 18.16 -7.92
N LEU A 133 -7.16 19.41 -8.19
CA LEU A 133 -8.54 19.74 -8.52
C LEU A 133 -8.97 19.16 -9.87
N PHE A 134 -8.10 19.23 -10.89
CA PHE A 134 -8.39 18.60 -12.18
C PHE A 134 -8.61 17.09 -12.02
N ASP A 135 -7.68 16.40 -11.36
CA ASP A 135 -7.71 14.94 -11.22
C ASP A 135 -8.92 14.48 -10.42
N THR A 136 -9.18 15.14 -9.30
CA THR A 136 -10.29 14.74 -8.42
C THR A 136 -11.65 15.02 -9.04
N VAL A 137 -11.81 16.13 -9.76
CA VAL A 137 -13.06 16.44 -10.48
C VAL A 137 -13.24 15.50 -11.67
N LEU A 138 -12.21 15.22 -12.45
CA LEU A 138 -12.32 14.27 -13.57
C LEU A 138 -12.65 12.86 -13.06
N MET A 139 -11.98 12.42 -12.00
CA MET A 139 -12.21 11.14 -11.35
C MET A 139 -13.61 11.01 -10.75
N SER A 140 -14.19 12.10 -10.23
CA SER A 140 -15.52 12.10 -9.62
C SER A 140 -16.67 11.85 -10.61
N HIS A 141 -16.40 11.93 -11.91
CA HIS A 141 -17.37 11.59 -12.98
C HIS A 141 -17.34 10.11 -13.38
N ALA A 142 -16.42 9.33 -12.82
CA ALA A 142 -16.36 7.90 -13.09
C ALA A 142 -17.55 7.15 -12.47
N LYS A 143 -17.95 6.03 -13.10
CA LYS A 143 -18.93 5.10 -12.53
C LYS A 143 -18.40 4.42 -11.26
N LYS A 144 -17.09 4.15 -11.25
CA LYS A 144 -16.36 3.52 -10.13
C LYS A 144 -14.95 4.07 -10.08
N ILE A 145 -14.43 4.21 -8.86
CA ILE A 145 -13.04 4.59 -8.62
C ILE A 145 -12.34 3.42 -7.96
N TYR A 146 -11.22 3.00 -8.54
CA TYR A 146 -10.32 2.03 -7.95
C TYR A 146 -9.11 2.76 -7.37
N GLY A 147 -8.83 2.60 -6.09
CA GLY A 147 -7.71 3.28 -5.45
C GLY A 147 -7.54 2.88 -3.98
N THR A 148 -6.34 3.05 -3.44
CA THR A 148 -6.12 2.96 -2.00
C THR A 148 -6.71 4.17 -1.28
N HIS A 149 -6.63 4.23 0.05
CA HIS A 149 -7.12 5.35 0.86
C HIS A 149 -6.26 6.64 0.73
N SER A 150 -5.85 6.99 -0.49
CA SER A 150 -5.27 8.29 -0.82
C SER A 150 -6.30 9.40 -0.60
N ALA A 151 -5.85 10.57 -0.12
CA ALA A 151 -6.70 11.75 -0.03
C ALA A 151 -7.32 12.11 -1.39
N VAL A 152 -6.60 11.91 -2.49
CA VAL A 152 -7.07 12.16 -3.86
C VAL A 152 -8.28 11.29 -4.21
N ALA A 153 -8.15 9.96 -4.09
CA ALA A 153 -9.21 9.02 -4.44
C ALA A 153 -10.42 9.15 -3.50
N ASN A 154 -10.19 9.35 -2.20
CA ASN A 154 -11.28 9.57 -1.24
C ASN A 154 -12.04 10.87 -1.52
N PHE A 155 -11.33 11.96 -1.83
CA PHE A 155 -11.96 13.24 -2.13
C PHE A 155 -12.82 13.15 -3.40
N ALA A 156 -12.27 12.58 -4.48
CA ALA A 156 -13.00 12.35 -5.73
C ALA A 156 -14.26 11.48 -5.54
N ALA A 157 -14.13 10.38 -4.81
CA ALA A 157 -15.25 9.50 -4.47
C ALA A 157 -16.33 10.24 -3.66
N THR A 158 -15.89 11.08 -2.71
CA THR A 158 -16.80 11.86 -1.85
C THR A 158 -17.58 12.89 -2.66
N ILE A 159 -16.91 13.73 -3.44
CA ILE A 159 -17.57 14.81 -4.21
C ILE A 159 -18.39 14.27 -5.40
N GLY A 160 -18.07 13.07 -5.89
CA GLY A 160 -18.83 12.42 -6.96
C GLY A 160 -19.95 11.52 -6.46
N GLY A 161 -20.01 11.20 -5.16
CA GLY A 161 -20.89 10.15 -4.66
C GLY A 161 -20.59 8.77 -5.27
N VAL A 162 -19.32 8.50 -5.59
CA VAL A 162 -18.88 7.31 -6.34
C VAL A 162 -18.27 6.27 -5.39
N GLU A 163 -18.51 4.99 -5.67
CA GLU A 163 -17.88 3.89 -4.92
C GLU A 163 -16.35 3.89 -5.09
N LEU A 164 -15.63 3.92 -3.96
CA LEU A 164 -14.17 3.72 -3.91
C LEU A 164 -13.84 2.26 -3.57
N ILE A 165 -13.23 1.56 -4.52
CA ILE A 165 -12.84 0.15 -4.39
C ILE A 165 -11.33 0.06 -4.19
N ASN A 166 -10.89 -0.54 -3.09
CA ASN A 166 -9.47 -0.76 -2.85
C ASN A 166 -8.94 -1.93 -3.70
N PRO A 167 -7.91 -1.74 -4.53
CA PRO A 167 -7.33 -2.80 -5.34
C PRO A 167 -6.89 -4.03 -4.53
N HIS A 168 -6.39 -3.81 -3.30
CA HIS A 168 -5.91 -4.88 -2.42
C HIS A 168 -7.00 -5.83 -1.91
N THR A 169 -8.29 -5.47 -2.05
CA THR A 169 -9.42 -6.26 -1.55
C THR A 169 -10.17 -7.03 -2.63
N ILE A 170 -9.83 -6.83 -3.91
CA ILE A 170 -10.57 -7.42 -5.04
C ILE A 170 -10.37 -8.93 -5.12
N TYR A 171 -9.14 -9.39 -4.90
CA TYR A 171 -8.78 -10.79 -5.03
C TYR A 171 -8.40 -11.41 -3.68
N PRO A 172 -8.67 -12.72 -3.48
CA PRO A 172 -8.15 -13.44 -2.33
C PRO A 172 -6.61 -13.59 -2.40
N ALA A 173 -5.97 -13.79 -1.24
CA ALA A 173 -4.50 -13.80 -1.13
C ALA A 173 -3.80 -14.81 -2.07
N ASN A 174 -4.39 -15.97 -2.32
CA ASN A 174 -3.85 -16.95 -3.26
C ASN A 174 -3.84 -16.45 -4.71
N LYS A 175 -4.89 -15.73 -5.14
CA LYS A 175 -4.93 -15.12 -6.46
C LYS A 175 -3.98 -13.92 -6.55
N ILE A 176 -3.86 -13.10 -5.50
CA ILE A 176 -2.86 -12.02 -5.43
C ILE A 176 -1.43 -12.59 -5.59
N TYR A 177 -1.12 -13.69 -4.89
CA TYR A 177 0.17 -14.36 -5.02
C TYR A 177 0.45 -14.84 -6.46
N GLN A 178 -0.55 -15.44 -7.12
CA GLN A 178 -0.46 -15.85 -8.52
C GLN A 178 -0.24 -14.65 -9.45
N ILE A 179 -1.01 -13.57 -9.29
CA ILE A 179 -0.89 -12.35 -10.09
C ILE A 179 0.54 -11.80 -10.02
N TYR A 180 1.09 -11.64 -8.82
CA TYR A 180 2.45 -11.13 -8.70
C TYR A 180 3.47 -12.07 -9.32
N LYS A 181 3.35 -13.39 -9.09
CA LYS A 181 4.26 -14.36 -9.69
C LYS A 181 4.22 -14.34 -11.22
N GLU A 182 3.04 -14.22 -11.80
CA GLU A 182 2.84 -14.23 -13.26
C GLU A 182 3.23 -12.90 -13.92
N ASN A 183 3.14 -11.78 -13.19
CA ASN A 183 3.36 -10.44 -13.74
C ASN A 183 4.70 -9.81 -13.35
N PHE A 184 5.43 -10.39 -12.38
CA PHE A 184 6.74 -9.90 -11.98
C PHE A 184 7.72 -9.90 -13.17
N GLY A 185 8.29 -8.73 -13.47
CA GLY A 185 9.22 -8.55 -14.59
C GLY A 185 8.58 -8.36 -15.97
N LYS A 186 7.24 -8.31 -16.08
CA LYS A 186 6.58 -7.94 -17.34
C LYS A 186 6.68 -6.46 -17.68
N LEU A 187 6.80 -5.63 -16.64
CA LEU A 187 6.87 -4.18 -16.72
C LEU A 187 8.31 -3.76 -16.42
N ASP A 188 8.85 -2.84 -17.22
CA ASP A 188 10.15 -2.22 -16.93
C ASP A 188 10.00 -1.12 -15.86
N LEU A 189 10.02 -1.55 -14.59
CA LEU A 189 9.82 -0.67 -13.44
C LEU A 189 11.12 -0.39 -12.70
N HIS A 190 11.15 0.74 -11.98
CA HIS A 190 12.22 1.03 -11.03
C HIS A 190 12.35 -0.09 -9.98
N ASP A 191 13.57 -0.34 -9.50
CA ASP A 191 13.86 -1.36 -8.49
C ASP A 191 13.06 -1.21 -7.19
N ALA A 192 12.55 -0.01 -6.90
CA ALA A 192 11.74 0.24 -5.71
C ALA A 192 10.37 -0.44 -5.83
N HIS A 193 9.78 -0.42 -7.04
CA HIS A 193 8.57 -1.20 -7.36
C HIS A 193 8.86 -2.69 -7.33
N LYS A 194 9.99 -3.16 -7.88
CA LYS A 194 10.36 -4.58 -7.82
C LYS A 194 10.50 -5.08 -6.38
N ALA A 195 11.19 -4.33 -5.52
CA ALA A 195 11.34 -4.63 -4.11
C ALA A 195 9.97 -4.67 -3.40
N GLN A 196 9.11 -3.71 -3.71
CA GLN A 196 7.76 -3.64 -3.18
C GLN A 196 6.91 -4.84 -3.62
N THR A 197 6.91 -5.21 -4.89
CA THR A 197 6.14 -6.34 -5.42
C THR A 197 6.61 -7.66 -4.82
N LEU A 198 7.92 -7.85 -4.63
CA LEU A 198 8.45 -9.02 -3.90
C LEU A 198 7.97 -9.06 -2.46
N PHE A 199 7.90 -7.91 -1.78
CA PHE A 199 7.35 -7.83 -0.44
C PHE A 199 5.85 -8.15 -0.38
N TYR A 200 5.04 -7.64 -1.31
CA TYR A 200 3.63 -8.02 -1.42
C TYR A 200 3.44 -9.49 -1.76
N THR A 201 4.30 -10.04 -2.62
CA THR A 201 4.36 -11.47 -2.92
C THR A 201 4.63 -12.27 -1.66
N TYR A 202 5.57 -11.83 -0.80
CA TYR A 202 5.83 -12.44 0.50
C TYR A 202 4.58 -12.40 1.41
N LEU A 203 3.88 -11.26 1.50
CA LEU A 203 2.68 -11.15 2.33
C LEU A 203 1.57 -12.09 1.87
N ALA A 204 1.35 -12.18 0.56
CA ALA A 204 0.37 -13.08 -0.05
C ALA A 204 0.77 -14.56 0.11
N ALA A 205 2.02 -14.91 -0.18
CA ALA A 205 2.59 -16.25 -0.01
C ALA A 205 2.46 -16.74 1.44
N ARG A 206 2.80 -15.88 2.41
CA ARG A 206 2.65 -16.18 3.84
C ARG A 206 1.19 -16.42 4.22
N ALA A 207 0.26 -15.61 3.69
CA ALA A 207 -1.17 -15.78 3.94
C ALA A 207 -1.74 -17.06 3.29
N SER A 208 -1.14 -17.51 2.19
CA SER A 208 -1.47 -18.76 1.50
C SER A 208 -0.80 -20.00 2.09
N GLY A 209 0.11 -19.85 3.07
CA GLY A 209 0.77 -20.97 3.74
C GLY A 209 1.92 -21.59 2.93
N GLU A 210 2.58 -20.79 2.08
CA GLU A 210 3.78 -21.22 1.34
C GLU A 210 4.93 -21.60 2.27
N GLU A 211 5.88 -22.37 1.74
CA GLU A 211 7.03 -22.87 2.47
C GLU A 211 7.93 -21.76 3.01
N PHE A 212 8.41 -21.96 4.24
CA PHE A 212 9.26 -21.04 4.98
C PHE A 212 10.49 -20.53 4.18
N GLU A 213 11.28 -21.39 3.52
CA GLU A 213 12.48 -20.95 2.78
C GLU A 213 12.12 -20.05 1.59
N LYS A 214 10.98 -20.29 0.97
CA LYS A 214 10.46 -19.45 -0.11
C LYS A 214 10.09 -18.06 0.37
N LEU A 215 9.53 -17.97 1.58
CA LEU A 215 9.23 -16.68 2.22
C LEU A 215 10.51 -15.88 2.50
N ILE A 216 11.57 -16.55 2.99
CA ILE A 216 12.87 -15.92 3.21
C ILE A 216 13.46 -15.43 1.88
N SER A 217 13.46 -16.27 0.84
CA SER A 217 13.99 -15.93 -0.48
C SER A 217 13.33 -14.69 -1.09
N LEU A 218 12.00 -14.53 -0.95
CA LEU A 218 11.28 -13.34 -1.44
C LEU A 218 11.78 -12.06 -0.77
N LEU A 219 12.00 -12.08 0.55
CA LEU A 219 12.48 -10.92 1.30
C LEU A 219 13.95 -10.62 1.01
N GLU A 220 14.78 -11.64 0.83
CA GLU A 220 16.18 -11.47 0.43
C GLU A 220 16.29 -10.88 -0.98
N GLN A 221 15.42 -11.29 -1.91
CA GLN A 221 15.33 -10.68 -3.24
C GLN A 221 14.87 -9.22 -3.14
N ALA A 222 13.88 -8.90 -2.29
CA ALA A 222 13.46 -7.52 -2.08
C ALA A 222 14.62 -6.64 -1.57
N LEU A 223 15.47 -7.17 -0.69
CA LEU A 223 16.68 -6.49 -0.21
C LEU A 223 17.76 -6.28 -1.29
N LYS A 224 17.78 -7.09 -2.35
CA LYS A 224 18.70 -6.86 -3.49
C LYS A 224 18.30 -5.62 -4.28
N TYR A 225 17.00 -5.35 -4.38
CA TYR A 225 16.45 -4.21 -5.10
C TYR A 225 16.35 -2.93 -4.24
N ASP A 226 16.07 -3.04 -2.93
CA ASP A 226 16.07 -1.89 -2.00
C ASP A 226 16.76 -2.27 -0.68
N TYR A 227 18.10 -2.27 -0.73
CA TYR A 227 18.96 -2.67 0.39
C TYR A 227 18.80 -1.77 1.62
N GLU A 228 18.43 -0.50 1.44
CA GLU A 228 18.30 0.49 2.51
C GLU A 228 17.00 0.33 3.32
N ASN A 229 16.10 -0.55 2.91
CA ASN A 229 14.81 -0.75 3.53
C ASN A 229 14.85 -1.85 4.60
N ASP A 230 15.19 -1.44 5.82
CA ASP A 230 15.31 -2.35 6.97
C ASP A 230 13.98 -3.03 7.36
N LYS A 231 12.84 -2.61 6.79
CA LYS A 231 11.57 -3.34 6.87
C LYS A 231 11.74 -4.80 6.45
N TYR A 232 12.44 -5.07 5.36
CA TYR A 232 12.58 -6.45 4.89
C TYR A 232 13.41 -7.30 5.86
N ARG A 233 14.46 -6.73 6.47
CA ARG A 233 15.26 -7.40 7.51
C ARG A 233 14.43 -7.71 8.74
N ILE A 234 13.58 -6.76 9.14
CA ILE A 234 12.61 -6.93 10.21
C ILE A 234 11.70 -8.12 9.88
N TYR A 235 11.08 -8.16 8.70
CA TYR A 235 10.22 -9.28 8.30
C TYR A 235 10.95 -10.62 8.12
N ILE A 236 12.24 -10.63 7.77
CA ILE A 236 13.07 -11.84 7.78
C ILE A 236 13.18 -12.38 9.21
N LEU A 237 13.52 -11.51 10.17
CA LEU A 237 13.57 -11.88 11.60
C LEU A 237 12.22 -12.38 12.10
N ASP A 238 11.11 -11.73 11.73
CA ASP A 238 9.76 -12.20 12.07
C ASP A 238 9.53 -13.62 11.58
N THR A 239 9.91 -13.88 10.33
CA THR A 239 9.69 -15.14 9.64
C THR A 239 10.52 -16.25 10.29
N LEU A 240 11.80 -16.00 10.61
CA LEU A 240 12.66 -16.93 11.32
C LEU A 240 12.09 -17.27 12.71
N ILE A 241 11.73 -16.23 13.47
CA ILE A 241 11.17 -16.38 14.81
C ILE A 241 9.85 -17.17 14.79
N CYS A 242 8.95 -16.87 13.86
CA CYS A 242 7.65 -17.56 13.76
C CYS A 242 7.79 -19.04 13.36
N ASN A 243 8.94 -19.44 12.79
CA ASN A 243 9.24 -20.82 12.41
C ASN A 243 10.22 -21.51 13.38
N ASN A 244 10.47 -20.93 14.56
CA ASN A 244 11.39 -21.45 15.58
C ASN A 244 12.88 -21.54 15.14
N GLU A 245 13.26 -20.82 14.09
CA GLU A 245 14.63 -20.74 13.57
C GLU A 245 15.48 -19.76 14.40
N PHE A 246 15.50 -19.94 15.72
CA PHE A 246 16.07 -18.96 16.66
C PHE A 246 17.58 -18.77 16.50
N LYS A 247 18.31 -19.84 16.17
CA LYS A 247 19.76 -19.75 15.91
C LYS A 247 20.05 -18.87 14.70
N ARG A 248 19.38 -19.14 13.56
CA ARG A 248 19.49 -18.31 12.34
C ARG A 248 19.05 -16.86 12.59
N ALA A 249 17.97 -16.66 13.36
CA ALA A 249 17.52 -15.33 13.74
C ALA A 249 18.57 -14.56 14.56
N ASP A 250 19.23 -15.21 15.51
CA ASP A 250 20.28 -14.60 16.34
C ASP A 250 21.53 -14.25 15.53
N GLU A 251 21.96 -15.14 14.64
CA GLU A 251 23.09 -14.93 13.74
C GLU A 251 22.81 -13.78 12.76
N TYR A 252 21.63 -13.80 12.11
CA TYR A 252 21.21 -12.75 11.18
C TYR A 252 21.08 -11.39 11.88
N LEU A 253 20.47 -11.34 13.06
CA LEU A 253 20.41 -10.12 13.87
C LEU A 253 21.81 -9.63 14.25
N GLY A 254 22.74 -10.52 14.55
CA GLY A 254 24.14 -10.17 14.82
C GLY A 254 24.78 -9.43 13.64
N GLN A 255 24.56 -9.92 12.41
CA GLN A 255 25.06 -9.26 11.20
C GLN A 255 24.43 -7.87 11.00
N ILE A 256 23.13 -7.72 11.25
CA ILE A 256 22.44 -6.42 11.19
C ILE A 256 23.03 -5.44 12.20
N LEU A 257 23.23 -5.88 13.44
CA LEU A 257 23.77 -5.03 14.51
C LEU A 257 25.26 -4.67 14.29
N GLN A 258 25.97 -5.40 13.43
CA GLN A 258 27.33 -5.04 13.03
C GLN A 258 27.36 -4.05 11.87
N THR A 259 26.41 -4.15 10.93
CA THR A 259 26.48 -3.44 9.64
C THR A 259 25.50 -2.27 9.51
N ARG A 260 24.36 -2.31 10.21
CA ARG A 260 23.24 -1.37 10.05
C ARG A 260 22.55 -1.02 11.37
N LYS A 261 23.27 -1.10 12.48
CA LYS A 261 22.75 -0.99 13.84
C LYS A 261 21.79 0.18 14.03
N ASP A 262 22.24 1.39 13.74
CA ASP A 262 21.50 2.60 14.10
C ASP A 262 20.21 2.73 13.29
N LYS A 263 20.29 2.60 11.96
CA LYS A 263 19.14 2.62 11.04
C LYS A 263 18.11 1.53 11.39
N PHE A 264 18.57 0.31 11.68
CA PHE A 264 17.69 -0.78 12.06
C PHE A 264 16.99 -0.51 13.40
N LEU A 265 17.74 -0.08 14.42
CA LEU A 265 17.18 0.16 15.75
C LEU A 265 16.22 1.35 15.76
N GLU A 266 16.50 2.39 14.97
CA GLU A 266 15.62 3.53 14.79
C GLU A 266 14.24 3.10 14.26
N LEU A 267 14.21 2.34 13.16
CA LEU A 267 12.96 1.82 12.61
C LEU A 267 12.29 0.81 13.54
N PHE A 268 13.07 -0.11 14.12
CA PHE A 268 12.51 -1.21 14.88
C PHE A 268 11.91 -0.77 16.21
N PHE A 269 12.52 0.21 16.90
CA PHE A 269 12.09 0.74 18.19
C PHE A 269 11.37 2.10 18.11
N THR A 270 10.95 2.53 16.93
CA THR A 270 10.21 3.79 16.80
C THR A 270 8.92 3.76 17.62
N ASP A 271 8.70 4.81 18.42
CA ASP A 271 7.47 5.01 19.20
C ASP A 271 6.35 5.67 18.39
N ASN A 272 6.62 6.03 17.13
CA ASN A 272 5.61 6.56 16.22
C ASN A 272 4.49 5.52 16.03
N GLU A 273 3.24 5.89 16.36
CA GLU A 273 2.08 5.01 16.28
C GLU A 273 1.87 4.39 14.90
N TRP A 274 2.32 5.10 13.87
CA TRP A 274 2.23 4.73 12.47
C TRP A 274 3.41 3.85 12.02
N ALA A 275 4.61 4.07 12.55
CA ALA A 275 5.80 3.32 12.12
C ALA A 275 6.15 2.10 12.99
N ASN A 276 5.53 1.93 14.16
CA ASN A 276 6.04 0.99 15.14
C ASN A 276 5.92 -0.48 14.73
N CYS A 277 6.89 -1.28 15.16
CA CYS A 277 6.90 -2.73 15.04
C CYS A 277 6.35 -3.40 16.31
N LYS A 278 5.33 -2.81 16.97
CA LYS A 278 4.82 -3.24 18.29
C LYS A 278 4.51 -4.74 18.35
N GLU A 279 3.78 -5.27 17.35
CA GLU A 279 3.41 -6.69 17.32
C GLU A 279 4.65 -7.60 17.29
N MET A 280 5.67 -7.22 16.53
CA MET A 280 6.91 -7.98 16.43
C MET A 280 7.75 -7.88 17.69
N LEU A 281 7.93 -6.68 18.23
CA LEU A 281 8.64 -6.46 19.49
C LEU A 281 8.02 -7.23 20.67
N LEU A 282 6.70 -7.37 20.68
CA LEU A 282 6.01 -8.23 21.65
C LEU A 282 6.45 -9.69 21.51
N LYS A 283 6.58 -10.25 20.30
CA LYS A 283 7.03 -11.64 20.08
C LYS A 283 8.40 -11.91 20.72
N TYR A 284 9.35 -10.98 20.58
CA TYR A 284 10.67 -11.07 21.23
C TYR A 284 10.58 -11.20 22.75
N CYS A 285 9.57 -10.58 23.37
CA CYS A 285 9.39 -10.66 24.81
C CYS A 285 8.87 -12.03 25.30
N PHE A 286 8.19 -12.80 24.43
CA PHE A 286 7.60 -14.11 24.76
C PHE A 286 8.54 -15.29 24.56
N ILE A 287 9.56 -15.15 23.72
CA ILE A 287 10.47 -16.25 23.39
C ILE A 287 11.55 -16.34 24.46
N ASN A 288 11.98 -17.55 24.79
CA ASN A 288 13.14 -17.75 25.65
C ASN A 288 14.43 -17.44 24.86
N THR A 289 14.77 -16.16 24.82
CA THR A 289 15.92 -15.65 24.08
C THR A 289 17.24 -15.78 24.85
N ARG A 290 17.24 -16.22 26.12
CA ARG A 290 18.44 -16.17 27.01
C ARG A 290 19.67 -16.91 26.46
N LYS A 291 19.47 -17.92 25.60
CA LYS A 291 20.54 -18.69 24.96
C LYS A 291 21.09 -18.02 23.68
N PHE A 292 20.46 -16.96 23.21
CA PHE A 292 20.71 -16.28 21.94
C PHE A 292 21.07 -14.82 22.22
N LYS A 293 22.36 -14.48 22.06
CA LYS A 293 22.95 -13.25 22.59
C LYS A 293 22.27 -11.99 22.04
N ASN A 294 22.07 -11.94 20.72
CA ASN A 294 21.52 -10.77 20.03
C ASN A 294 20.00 -10.67 20.26
N LEU A 295 19.29 -11.79 20.21
CA LEU A 295 17.86 -11.84 20.51
C LEU A 295 17.55 -11.44 21.96
N ASP A 296 18.38 -11.85 22.93
CA ASP A 296 18.22 -11.47 24.34
C ASP A 296 18.43 -9.97 24.55
N LEU A 297 19.43 -9.39 23.87
CA LEU A 297 19.67 -7.94 23.89
C LEU A 297 18.43 -7.15 23.45
N ILE A 298 17.87 -7.53 22.29
CA ILE A 298 16.66 -6.90 21.75
C ILE A 298 15.45 -7.13 22.66
N ALA A 299 15.27 -8.35 23.17
CA ALA A 299 14.16 -8.66 24.07
C ALA A 299 14.22 -7.85 25.39
N LYS A 300 15.42 -7.67 25.96
CA LYS A 300 15.62 -6.82 27.15
C LYS A 300 15.21 -5.37 26.89
N ARG A 301 15.62 -4.81 25.76
CA ARG A 301 15.22 -3.44 25.36
C ARG A 301 13.71 -3.34 25.10
N ALA A 302 13.14 -4.31 24.39
CA ALA A 302 11.70 -4.36 24.10
C ALA A 302 10.85 -4.37 25.38
N ARG A 303 11.25 -5.12 26.41
CA ARG A 303 10.56 -5.16 27.72
C ARG A 303 10.58 -3.83 28.47
N GLN A 304 11.49 -2.92 28.14
CA GLN A 304 11.57 -1.60 28.77
C GLN A 304 10.57 -0.59 28.19
N LEU A 305 10.02 -0.86 27.00
CA LEU A 305 9.06 0.02 26.32
C LEU A 305 7.74 0.12 27.09
N PRO A 306 7.11 1.31 27.18
CA PRO A 306 5.87 1.52 27.94
C PRO A 306 4.76 0.54 27.54
N TYR A 307 4.48 0.41 26.24
CA TYR A 307 3.40 -0.47 25.76
C TYR A 307 3.67 -1.96 26.04
N CYS A 308 4.93 -2.39 26.09
CA CYS A 308 5.27 -3.75 26.50
C CYS A 308 5.01 -3.94 27.99
N LYS A 309 5.46 -3.00 28.84
CA LYS A 309 5.21 -3.03 30.29
C LYS A 309 3.71 -3.10 30.60
N ASP A 310 2.91 -2.27 29.94
CA ASP A 310 1.46 -2.23 30.11
C ASP A 310 0.82 -3.54 29.66
N PHE A 311 1.24 -4.07 28.49
CA PHE A 311 0.76 -5.35 27.99
C PHE A 311 0.99 -6.49 29.01
N PHE A 312 2.15 -6.53 29.66
CA PHE A 312 2.50 -7.57 30.64
C PHE A 312 1.84 -7.36 32.01
N LYS A 313 1.57 -6.11 32.42
CA LYS A 313 0.81 -5.82 33.65
C LYS A 313 -0.64 -6.30 33.57
N GLU A 314 -1.29 -6.15 32.42
CA GLU A 314 -2.71 -6.42 32.25
C GLU A 314 -3.08 -7.92 32.12
N LYS A 315 -2.16 -8.87 32.32
CA LYS A 315 -2.37 -10.32 32.15
C LYS A 315 -3.08 -10.70 30.81
N LYS A 316 -2.90 -9.91 29.74
CA LYS A 316 -3.45 -10.17 28.39
C LYS A 316 -2.79 -11.36 27.65
N LEU A 317 -2.16 -12.28 28.38
CA LEU A 317 -1.48 -13.49 27.89
C LEU A 317 -2.39 -14.41 27.05
N ARG A 318 -3.69 -14.51 27.39
CA ARG A 318 -4.64 -15.39 26.66
C ARG A 318 -4.90 -14.96 25.22
N LYS A 319 -4.79 -13.67 24.88
CA LYS A 319 -5.03 -13.18 23.50
C LYS A 319 -3.85 -13.47 22.56
N LEU A 320 -2.67 -13.80 23.07
CA LEU A 320 -1.44 -13.87 22.27
C LEU A 320 -1.08 -15.29 21.81
N ARG A 321 -1.65 -16.35 22.43
CA ARG A 321 -1.67 -17.71 21.85
C ARG A 321 -2.34 -17.76 20.46
N LEU A 322 -3.13 -16.74 20.10
CA LEU A 322 -3.71 -16.54 18.77
C LEU A 322 -2.77 -15.82 17.77
N TYR A 323 -1.62 -15.31 18.22
CA TYR A 323 -0.65 -14.52 17.42
C TYR A 323 0.68 -15.25 17.15
N LEU A 324 0.94 -16.35 17.85
CA LEU A 324 1.95 -17.35 17.49
C LEU A 324 1.26 -18.41 16.60
N PRO A 325 2.00 -18.95 15.61
CA PRO A 325 1.58 -19.15 14.23
C PRO A 325 0.24 -19.88 14.10
N GLN A 326 -0.85 -19.13 14.05
CA GLN A 326 -2.09 -19.61 13.44
C GLN A 326 -2.25 -18.93 12.10
N ARG A 327 -2.18 -19.78 11.07
CA ARG A 327 -2.52 -19.53 9.68
C ARG A 327 -3.74 -18.58 9.60
N HIS A 328 -3.73 -17.68 8.63
CA HIS A 328 -4.88 -16.86 8.17
C HIS A 328 -5.33 -15.61 8.95
N LEU A 329 -5.03 -15.40 10.23
CA LEU A 329 -5.68 -14.30 10.98
C LEU A 329 -5.06 -12.91 10.75
N TRP A 330 -3.78 -12.80 10.41
CA TRP A 330 -3.12 -11.50 10.23
C TRP A 330 -3.69 -10.74 9.03
N PHE A 331 -3.88 -11.41 7.88
CA PHE A 331 -4.47 -10.82 6.69
C PHE A 331 -5.91 -10.34 6.97
N LYS A 332 -6.81 -11.19 7.48
CA LYS A 332 -8.19 -10.78 7.78
C LYS A 332 -8.30 -9.68 8.85
N LYS A 333 -7.46 -9.70 9.89
CA LYS A 333 -7.56 -8.75 11.01
C LYS A 333 -6.88 -7.42 10.72
N TYR A 334 -5.77 -7.41 9.97
CA TYR A 334 -5.12 -6.16 9.52
C TYR A 334 -6.02 -5.42 8.53
N PHE A 335 -6.61 -6.13 7.56
CA PHE A 335 -7.63 -5.55 6.67
C PHE A 335 -8.85 -5.05 7.46
N LYS A 336 -9.45 -5.86 8.34
CA LYS A 336 -10.67 -5.43 9.07
C LYS A 336 -10.42 -4.30 10.08
N ARG A 337 -9.23 -4.19 10.67
CA ARG A 337 -8.91 -3.20 11.71
C ARG A 337 -8.41 -1.87 11.16
N HIS A 338 -7.81 -1.85 9.96
CA HIS A 338 -7.55 -0.61 9.24
C HIS A 338 -8.81 -0.07 8.55
N TYR A 339 -9.69 -0.95 8.06
CA TYR A 339 -10.99 -0.54 7.50
C TYR A 339 -11.95 0.03 8.56
N ASN A 340 -12.02 -0.58 9.75
CA ASN A 340 -12.95 -0.12 10.79
C ASN A 340 -12.44 1.07 11.63
N ARG A 341 -11.23 1.59 11.38
CA ARG A 341 -10.70 2.77 12.10
C ARG A 341 -11.03 4.09 11.41
N TYR A 342 -11.56 4.02 10.19
CA TYR A 342 -11.99 5.16 9.39
C TYR A 342 -13.40 4.94 8.81
N LEU A 343 -14.19 4.07 9.46
CA LEU A 343 -15.64 3.95 9.31
C LEU A 343 -16.32 4.61 10.50
#